data_AF-G9FSH2-F1
#
_entry.id   AF-G9FSH2-F1
#
_cell.length_a   1.000
_cell.length_b   1.000
_cell.length_c   1.000
_cell.angle_alpha   90.00
_cell.angle_beta   90.00
_cell.angle_gamma   90.00
#
_symmetry.space_group_name_H-M   'P 1'
#
loop_
_entity.id
_entity.type
_entity.pdbx_description
1 polymer ?
#
loop_
_entity_poly.entity_id
_entity_poly.type
_entity_poly.pdbx_seq_one_letter_code
_entity_poly.pdbx_strand_id
1 'polypeptide(L)'
;HFVGHSAGVQVVRVLQQMLADKAFSGYENISEDWVLSITSLSGALNGTTRTYYDGMQPEDGRSMKSISLLQLCRLGVIFYDWLNISWLKNYYNFGFDHFEMGWRKTGIAGLIDLLLGNTGPFASGDWILPDLT
;
A
#
# COMPACT_ATOMS: atom_id res chain seq x y z
N HIS A 1 -1.00 5.38 -23.14
CA HIS A 1 -2.21 4.64 -22.74
C HIS A 1 -1.87 3.77 -21.54
N PHE A 2 -2.70 3.78 -20.50
CA PHE A 2 -2.59 2.88 -19.35
C PHE A 2 -3.82 1.96 -19.27
N VAL A 3 -3.60 0.70 -18.90
CA VAL A 3 -4.66 -0.27 -18.61
C VAL A 3 -4.46 -0.74 -17.18
N GLY A 4 -5.34 -0.27 -16.28
CA GLY A 4 -5.32 -0.66 -14.87
C GLY A 4 -6.28 -1.81 -14.61
N HIS A 5 -5.87 -2.76 -13.78
CA HIS A 5 -6.75 -3.78 -13.23
C HIS A 5 -6.90 -3.60 -11.71
N SER A 6 -8.12 -3.77 -11.17
CA SER A 6 -8.38 -3.63 -9.74
C SER A 6 -7.87 -2.27 -9.19
N ALA A 7 -7.12 -2.26 -8.09
CA ALA A 7 -6.55 -1.05 -7.50
C ALA A 7 -5.56 -0.31 -8.43
N GLY A 8 -4.99 -1.00 -9.43
CA GLY A 8 -4.08 -0.37 -10.40
C GLY A 8 -4.72 0.77 -11.19
N VAL A 9 -6.06 0.79 -11.30
CA VAL A 9 -6.76 1.93 -11.92
C VAL A 9 -6.66 3.18 -11.06
N GLN A 10 -6.77 3.06 -9.73
CA GLN A 10 -6.62 4.19 -8.81
C GLN A 10 -5.19 4.75 -8.87
N VAL A 11 -4.18 3.88 -8.91
CA VAL A 11 -2.77 4.27 -9.05
C VAL A 11 -2.55 5.13 -10.29
N VAL A 12 -3.04 4.69 -11.46
CA VAL A 12 -2.87 5.43 -12.71
C VAL A 12 -3.63 6.76 -12.69
N ARG A 13 -4.83 6.81 -12.09
CA ARG A 13 -5.59 8.06 -11.91
C ARG A 13 -4.85 9.05 -11.03
N VAL A 14 -4.29 8.59 -9.91
CA VAL A 14 -3.49 9.44 -9.01
C VAL A 14 -2.23 9.92 -9.71
N LEU A 15 -1.53 9.06 -10.47
CA LEU A 15 -0.38 9.48 -11.28
C LEU A 15 -0.76 10.60 -12.26
N GLN A 16 -1.85 10.45 -13.00
CA GLN A 16 -2.29 11.47 -13.96
C GLN A 16 -2.66 12.78 -13.25
N GLN A 17 -3.30 12.72 -12.09
CA GLN A 17 -3.56 13.89 -11.25
C GLN A 17 -2.26 14.55 -10.76
N MET A 18 -1.30 13.77 -10.26
CA MET A 18 0.00 14.27 -9.80
C MET A 18 0.80 14.93 -10.93
N LEU A 19 0.68 14.45 -12.17
CA LEU A 19 1.27 15.10 -13.34
C LEU A 19 0.62 16.47 -13.61
N ALA A 20 -0.71 16.55 -13.57
CA ALA A 20 -1.46 17.80 -13.76
C ALA A 20 -1.14 18.84 -12.68
N ASP A 21 -1.04 18.40 -11.43
CA ASP A 21 -0.77 19.26 -10.26
C ASP A 21 0.72 19.60 -10.11
N LYS A 22 1.58 19.09 -11.00
CA LYS A 22 3.03 19.20 -10.92
C LYS A 22 3.62 18.76 -9.58
N ALA A 23 3.14 17.64 -9.03
CA ALA A 23 3.47 17.17 -7.70
C ALA A 23 4.95 16.73 -7.52
N PHE A 24 5.70 16.55 -8.60
CA PHE A 24 7.09 16.09 -8.56
C PHE A 24 8.07 17.27 -8.55
N SER A 25 8.56 17.65 -7.37
CA SER A 25 9.52 18.73 -7.21
C SER A 25 10.81 18.49 -8.00
N GLY A 26 11.35 19.55 -8.62
CA GLY A 26 12.53 19.47 -9.48
C GLY A 26 12.26 19.05 -10.93
N TYR A 27 11.01 18.74 -11.28
CA TYR A 27 10.62 18.38 -12.65
C TYR A 27 9.55 19.34 -13.20
N GLU A 28 9.98 20.40 -13.88
CA GLU A 28 9.06 21.44 -14.37
C GLU A 28 8.35 21.10 -15.68
N ASN A 29 8.94 20.18 -16.47
CA ASN A 29 8.47 19.78 -17.80
C ASN A 29 7.55 18.54 -17.79
N ILE A 30 7.00 18.18 -16.63
CA ILE A 30 5.98 17.11 -16.55
C ILE A 30 4.65 17.62 -17.10
N SER A 31 3.90 16.71 -17.72
CA SER A 31 2.58 17.01 -18.25
C SER A 31 1.66 15.79 -18.13
N GLU A 32 0.42 16.08 -17.79
CA GLU A 32 -0.72 15.17 -17.84
C GLU A 32 -0.99 14.62 -19.24
N ASP A 33 -0.60 15.34 -20.29
CA ASP A 33 -0.77 14.94 -21.70
C ASP A 33 0.08 13.71 -22.08
N TRP A 34 1.06 13.35 -21.23
CA TRP A 34 1.77 12.08 -21.36
C TRP A 34 0.82 10.87 -21.18
N VAL A 35 -0.32 11.07 -20.52
CA VAL A 35 -1.36 10.07 -20.32
C VAL A 35 -2.46 10.21 -21.38
N LEU A 36 -2.27 9.57 -22.53
CA LEU A 36 -3.26 9.62 -23.62
C LEU A 36 -4.62 9.00 -23.28
N SER A 37 -4.66 7.94 -22.46
CA SER A 37 -5.92 7.35 -21.97
C SER A 37 -5.68 6.43 -20.77
N ILE A 38 -6.75 6.21 -20.01
CA ILE A 38 -6.81 5.25 -18.89
C ILE A 38 -7.98 4.30 -19.13
N THR A 39 -7.69 3.01 -19.23
CA THR A 39 -8.70 1.95 -19.32
C THR A 39 -8.79 1.22 -17.98
N SER A 40 -10.00 1.12 -17.45
CA SER A 40 -10.30 0.43 -16.19
C SER A 40 -10.81 -0.98 -16.45
N LEU A 41 -10.14 -1.99 -15.89
CA LEU A 41 -10.60 -3.38 -15.85
C LEU A 41 -10.92 -3.74 -14.40
N SER A 42 -12.21 -3.84 -14.06
CA SER A 42 -12.66 -4.16 -12.69
C SER A 42 -12.04 -3.25 -11.62
N GLY A 43 -11.87 -1.96 -11.93
CA GLY A 43 -11.29 -1.00 -11.01
C GLY A 43 -12.18 -0.72 -9.79
N ALA A 44 -11.59 -0.74 -8.60
CA ALA A 44 -12.28 -0.41 -7.35
C ALA A 44 -12.40 1.12 -7.16
N LEU A 45 -13.03 1.81 -8.13
CA LEU A 45 -13.02 3.28 -8.20
C LEU A 45 -13.72 3.97 -7.01
N ASN A 46 -14.68 3.28 -6.39
CA ASN A 46 -15.41 3.71 -5.20
C ASN A 46 -15.16 2.74 -4.03
N GLY A 47 -14.00 2.09 -4.01
CA GLY A 47 -13.70 1.01 -3.07
C GLY A 47 -14.46 -0.29 -3.37
N THR A 48 -14.39 -1.23 -2.43
CA THR A 48 -15.05 -2.53 -2.47
C THR A 48 -15.43 -2.98 -1.07
N THR A 49 -16.66 -3.49 -0.90
CA THR A 49 -17.10 -4.05 0.38
C THR A 49 -16.32 -5.30 0.79
N ARG A 50 -15.53 -5.88 -0.13
CA ARG A 50 -14.71 -7.07 0.12
C ARG A 50 -13.72 -6.86 1.27
N THR A 51 -13.16 -5.66 1.40
CA THR A 51 -12.20 -5.31 2.46
C THR A 51 -12.75 -5.56 3.87
N TYR A 52 -14.04 -5.29 4.10
CA TYR A 52 -14.69 -5.51 5.39
C TYR A 52 -14.91 -6.99 5.73
N TYR A 53 -15.10 -7.83 4.70
CA TYR A 53 -15.17 -9.29 4.87
C TYR A 53 -13.81 -9.87 5.21
N ASP A 54 -12.73 -9.33 4.64
CA ASP A 54 -11.37 -9.82 4.86
C ASP A 54 -10.77 -9.33 6.19
N GLY A 55 -11.26 -8.22 6.74
CA GLY A 55 -10.96 -7.82 8.12
C GLY A 55 -10.97 -6.33 8.44
N MET A 56 -11.27 -5.43 7.50
CA MET A 56 -11.38 -4.00 7.80
C MET A 56 -12.59 -3.69 8.68
N GLN A 57 -12.46 -2.71 9.56
CA GLN A 57 -13.54 -2.16 10.39
C GLN A 57 -14.33 -1.12 9.58
N PRO A 58 -15.68 -1.22 9.53
CA PRO A 58 -16.51 -0.27 8.78
C PRO A 58 -16.58 1.13 9.41
N GLU A 59 -16.23 1.27 10.69
CA GLU A 59 -16.37 2.52 11.44
C GLU A 59 -15.37 3.59 10.99
N ASP A 60 -14.14 3.19 10.68
CA ASP A 60 -13.06 4.11 10.30
C ASP A 60 -12.39 3.78 8.96
N GLY A 61 -12.68 2.62 8.35
CA GLY A 61 -12.07 2.17 7.09
C GLY A 61 -10.55 2.01 7.15
N ARG A 62 -9.96 2.03 8.34
CA ARG A 62 -8.50 2.03 8.53
C ARG A 62 -8.05 0.96 9.50
N SER A 63 -8.83 0.72 10.53
CA SER A 63 -8.54 -0.27 11.55
C SER A 63 -8.90 -1.66 11.08
N MET A 64 -8.11 -2.64 11.51
CA MET A 64 -8.36 -4.06 11.28
C MET A 64 -9.08 -4.67 12.48
N LYS A 65 -9.96 -5.65 12.24
CA LYS A 65 -10.55 -6.49 13.28
C LYS A 65 -9.46 -7.31 13.95
N SER A 66 -9.52 -7.43 15.28
CA SER A 66 -8.50 -8.11 16.09
C SER A 66 -8.26 -9.56 15.68
N ILE A 67 -9.30 -10.26 15.19
CA ILE A 67 -9.20 -11.63 14.67
C ILE A 67 -9.79 -11.62 13.25
N SER A 68 -8.91 -11.66 12.25
CA SER A 68 -9.29 -11.68 10.83
C SER A 68 -8.18 -12.28 9.96
N LEU A 69 -8.53 -12.71 8.75
CA LEU A 69 -7.54 -13.15 7.75
C LEU A 69 -6.53 -12.03 7.49
N LEU A 70 -7.01 -10.79 7.39
CA LEU A 70 -6.18 -9.63 7.18
C LEU A 70 -5.16 -9.40 8.30
N GLN A 71 -5.54 -9.64 9.56
CA GLN A 71 -4.59 -9.56 10.68
C GLN A 71 -3.47 -10.61 10.57
N LEU A 72 -3.78 -11.82 10.08
CA LEU A 72 -2.76 -12.85 9.83
C LEU A 72 -1.83 -12.43 8.68
N CYS A 73 -2.38 -11.87 7.61
CA CYS A 73 -1.60 -11.33 6.49
C CYS A 73 -0.69 -10.17 6.96
N ARG A 74 -1.21 -9.25 7.78
CA ARG A 74 -0.45 -8.15 8.39
C ARG A 74 0.77 -8.67 9.13
N LEU A 75 0.59 -9.65 10.03
CA LEU A 75 1.70 -10.26 10.77
C LEU A 75 2.71 -10.91 9.81
N GLY A 76 2.23 -11.68 8.84
CA GLY A 76 3.08 -12.29 7.82
C GLY A 76 3.94 -11.28 7.07
N VAL A 77 3.36 -10.17 6.64
CA VAL A 77 4.06 -9.07 5.95
C VAL A 77 5.10 -8.41 6.86
N ILE A 78 4.76 -8.12 8.12
CA ILE A 78 5.69 -7.53 9.09
C ILE A 78 6.91 -8.45 9.26
N PHE A 79 6.69 -9.74 9.51
CA PHE A 79 7.79 -10.70 9.66
C PHE A 79 8.61 -10.85 8.37
N TYR A 80 7.94 -10.95 7.23
CA TYR A 80 8.57 -11.07 5.92
C TYR A 80 9.54 -9.91 5.65
N ASP A 81 9.06 -8.68 5.85
CA ASP A 81 9.85 -7.49 5.55
C ASP A 81 10.93 -7.24 6.59
N TRP A 82 10.62 -7.48 7.88
CA TRP A 82 11.57 -7.38 8.98
C TRP A 82 12.74 -8.36 8.82
N LEU A 83 12.49 -9.63 8.45
CA LEU A 83 13.57 -10.60 8.20
C LEU A 83 14.50 -10.14 7.06
N ASN A 84 13.99 -9.32 6.13
CA ASN A 84 14.73 -8.68 5.05
C ASN A 84 15.67 -9.63 4.28
N ILE A 85 15.11 -10.78 3.87
CA ILE A 85 15.85 -11.84 3.19
C ILE A 85 15.92 -11.53 1.69
N SER A 86 17.11 -11.21 1.19
CA SER A 86 17.31 -10.72 -0.18
C SER A 86 16.81 -11.68 -1.27
N TRP A 87 17.05 -12.99 -1.15
CA TRP A 87 16.60 -13.95 -2.17
C TRP A 87 15.07 -14.04 -2.25
N LEU A 88 14.38 -13.89 -1.11
CA LEU A 88 12.94 -13.95 -1.02
C LEU A 88 12.32 -12.66 -1.57
N LYS A 89 12.88 -11.49 -1.21
CA LYS A 89 12.48 -10.18 -1.78
C LYS A 89 12.73 -10.09 -3.28
N ASN A 90 13.79 -10.70 -3.80
CA ASN A 90 14.04 -10.80 -5.24
C ASN A 90 13.01 -11.68 -5.95
N TYR A 91 12.45 -12.69 -5.27
CA TYR A 91 11.38 -13.52 -5.81
C TYR A 91 10.02 -12.80 -5.78
N TYR A 92 9.68 -12.16 -4.65
CA TYR A 92 8.45 -11.40 -4.51
C TYR A 92 8.59 -10.28 -3.48
N ASN A 93 8.38 -9.02 -3.86
CA ASN A 93 8.47 -7.90 -2.92
C ASN A 93 7.08 -7.27 -2.72
N PHE A 94 6.70 -7.03 -1.47
CA PHE A 94 5.45 -6.36 -1.12
C PHE A 94 5.52 -4.83 -1.31
N GLY A 95 6.69 -4.26 -1.55
CA GLY A 95 6.87 -2.83 -1.85
C GLY A 95 6.97 -1.92 -0.62
N PHE A 96 7.17 -2.48 0.58
CA PHE A 96 7.29 -1.71 1.82
C PHE A 96 8.72 -1.26 2.16
N ASP A 97 9.67 -1.36 1.24
CA ASP A 97 11.09 -1.05 1.50
C ASP A 97 11.32 0.40 1.98
N HIS A 98 10.45 1.33 1.55
CA HIS A 98 10.50 2.74 1.96
C HIS A 98 10.16 2.98 3.44
N PHE A 99 9.52 2.01 4.11
CA PHE A 99 9.31 2.05 5.57
C PHE A 99 10.51 1.51 6.36
N GLU A 100 11.54 1.00 5.67
CA GLU A 100 12.81 0.59 6.26
C GLU A 100 12.72 -0.40 7.43
N MET A 101 11.74 -1.32 7.41
CA MET A 101 11.38 -2.17 8.55
C MET A 101 12.40 -3.28 8.88
N GLY A 102 13.43 -3.49 8.06
CA GLY A 102 14.37 -4.60 8.19
C GLY A 102 15.11 -4.67 9.53
N TRP A 103 15.35 -5.89 10.03
CA TRP A 103 15.94 -6.17 11.35
C TRP A 103 17.30 -5.51 11.60
N ARG A 104 18.10 -5.30 10.54
CA ARG A 104 19.39 -4.59 10.62
C ARG A 104 19.23 -3.11 10.97
N LYS A 105 18.07 -2.51 10.67
CA LYS A 105 17.76 -1.10 10.93
C LYS A 105 16.95 -0.95 12.22
N THR A 106 15.92 -1.75 12.41
CA THR A 106 14.93 -1.59 13.49
C THR A 106 15.19 -2.50 14.71
N GLY A 107 15.94 -3.58 14.54
CA GLY A 107 16.22 -4.55 15.61
C GLY A 107 14.96 -5.26 16.12
N ILE A 108 15.08 -5.97 17.25
CA ILE A 108 13.97 -6.70 17.89
C ILE A 108 12.99 -5.74 18.57
N ALA A 109 13.48 -4.65 19.17
CA ALA A 109 12.60 -3.65 19.78
C ALA A 109 11.68 -3.01 18.73
N GLY A 110 12.21 -2.65 17.56
CA GLY A 110 11.40 -2.13 16.47
C GLY A 110 10.41 -3.15 15.89
N LEU A 111 10.71 -4.45 15.94
CA LEU A 111 9.73 -5.49 15.60
C LEU A 111 8.52 -5.45 16.55
N ILE A 112 8.75 -5.27 17.84
CA ILE A 112 7.67 -5.15 18.82
C ILE A 112 6.81 -3.91 18.50
N ASP A 113 7.44 -2.77 18.18
CA ASP A 113 6.71 -1.55 17.79
C ASP A 113 5.88 -1.73 16.52
N LEU A 114 6.41 -2.43 15.50
CA LEU A 114 5.67 -2.76 14.27
C LEU A 114 4.46 -3.65 14.56
N LEU A 115 4.63 -4.66 15.42
CA LEU A 115 3.56 -5.59 15.80
C LEU A 115 2.46 -4.90 16.61
N LEU A 116 2.83 -4.00 17.52
CA LEU A 116 1.90 -3.16 18.29
C LEU A 116 1.20 -2.10 17.42
N GLY A 117 1.72 -1.82 16.22
CA GLY A 117 1.14 -0.82 15.32
C GLY A 117 1.52 0.61 15.68
N ASN A 118 2.66 0.81 16.35
CA ASN A 118 3.19 2.13 16.67
C ASN A 118 3.89 2.77 15.47
N THR A 119 4.41 1.95 14.55
CA THR A 119 5.21 2.37 13.40
C THR A 119 4.88 1.54 12.15
N GLY A 120 5.33 2.01 10.98
CA GLY A 120 5.17 1.32 9.70
C GLY A 120 3.82 1.58 9.00
N PRO A 121 3.57 0.89 7.87
CA PRO A 121 2.44 1.16 6.98
C PRO A 121 1.08 1.01 7.67
N PHE A 122 0.97 0.04 8.58
CA PHE A 122 -0.27 -0.27 9.28
C PHE A 122 -0.60 0.73 10.40
N ALA A 123 0.36 1.55 10.82
CA ALA A 123 0.15 2.62 11.81
C ALA A 123 -0.32 3.92 11.14
N SER A 124 0.22 4.25 9.96
CA SER A 124 -0.15 5.45 9.21
C SER A 124 -1.44 5.29 8.41
N GLY A 125 -1.83 4.06 8.06
CA GLY A 125 -2.86 3.81 7.07
C GLY A 125 -2.38 4.00 5.63
N ASP A 126 -1.08 4.23 5.44
CA ASP A 126 -0.45 4.41 4.12
C ASP A 126 -0.10 3.04 3.51
N TRP A 127 -1.16 2.34 3.10
CA TRP A 127 -1.13 1.05 2.42
C TRP A 127 -2.46 0.83 1.69
N ILE A 128 -2.56 -0.25 0.92
CA ILE A 128 -3.59 -0.35 -0.11
C ILE A 128 -5.03 -0.49 0.39
N LEU A 129 -5.29 -1.07 1.56
CA LEU A 129 -6.66 -1.38 1.96
C LEU A 129 -7.49 -0.16 2.38
N PRO A 130 -6.93 0.83 3.10
CA PRO A 130 -7.59 2.12 3.32
C PRO A 130 -8.06 2.83 2.05
N ASP A 131 -7.34 2.69 0.92
CA ASP A 131 -7.75 3.25 -0.38
C ASP A 131 -8.85 2.44 -1.08
N LEU A 132 -9.14 1.23 -0.58
CA LEU A 132 -10.12 0.30 -1.15
C LEU A 132 -11.39 0.17 -0.30
N THR A 133 -11.44 0.79 0.88
CA THR A 133 -12.63 0.94 1.73
C THR A 133 -13.37 2.22 1.38
#